data_AF-A0A9D9X6Q6-F1
#
_entry.id   AF-A0A9D9X6Q6-F1
#
_cell.length_a   1.000
_cell.length_b   1.000
_cell.length_c   1.000
_cell.angle_alpha   90.00
_cell.angle_beta   90.00
_cell.angle_gamma   90.00
#
_symmetry.space_group_name_H-M   'P 1'
#
loop_
_entity.id
_entity.type
_entity.pdbx_description
1 polymer ?
#
loop_
_entity_poly.entity_id
_entity_poly.type
_entity_poly.pdbx_seq_one_letter_code
_entity_poly.pdbx_strand_id
1 'polypeptide(L)'
;LGLRGLADLVQASDAASGGVGRGGPRGAVARFVNRQAGSGTRLLLDHLLEQAGLDATQICGYQDQVENSHLAVAAAVASGAGDAALGVEAAARQFGLDFLPLLDEDYHLVCLKDALAHPAVLRLREQLASPEWPALLADLPGYAASHSGQVLSLIRALPWWSFRLPKPVGLNSPALEDAGDLEDDEAFATQDPLAPQRLSP
;
A
#
# COMPACT_ATOMS: atom_id res chain seq x y z
N LEU A 1 -7.57 -14.93 18.69
CA LEU A 1 -7.07 -16.02 17.79
C LEU A 1 -5.58 -16.31 17.96
N GLY A 2 -4.78 -15.42 18.58
CA GLY A 2 -3.35 -15.70 18.82
C GLY A 2 -2.51 -15.72 17.54
N LEU A 3 -3.03 -15.16 16.45
CA LEU A 3 -2.34 -15.04 15.16
C LEU A 3 -1.11 -14.15 15.32
N ARG A 4 0.00 -14.60 14.75
CA ARG A 4 1.32 -13.95 14.73
C ARG A 4 1.75 -13.61 13.30
N GLY A 5 1.03 -14.09 12.29
CA GLY A 5 1.27 -13.77 10.89
C GLY A 5 0.28 -14.45 9.94
N LEU A 6 0.52 -14.28 8.63
CA LEU A 6 -0.35 -14.83 7.57
C LEU A 6 -0.39 -16.37 7.57
N ALA A 7 0.70 -17.04 7.93
CA ALA A 7 0.75 -18.50 8.01
C ALA A 7 -0.27 -19.06 9.03
N ASP A 8 -0.52 -18.33 10.12
CA ASP A 8 -1.47 -18.77 11.15
C ASP A 8 -2.92 -18.68 10.65
N LEU A 9 -3.22 -17.80 9.68
CA LEU A 9 -4.54 -17.74 9.04
C LEU A 9 -4.84 -19.01 8.23
N VAL A 10 -3.83 -19.51 7.51
CA VAL A 10 -3.94 -20.75 6.73
C VAL A 10 -4.04 -21.95 7.68
N GLN A 11 -3.19 -22.02 8.70
CA GLN A 11 -3.22 -23.12 9.69
C GLN A 11 -4.53 -23.17 10.48
N ALA A 12 -5.08 -22.01 10.85
CA ALA A 12 -6.39 -21.93 11.49
C ALA A 12 -7.51 -22.42 10.56
N SER A 13 -7.34 -22.24 9.25
CA SER A 13 -8.33 -22.67 8.25
C SER A 13 -8.25 -24.18 7.94
N ASP A 14 -7.04 -24.75 7.86
CA ASP A 14 -6.81 -26.18 7.58
C ASP A 14 -7.31 -27.13 8.68
N ALA A 15 -7.39 -26.66 9.93
CA ALA A 15 -7.90 -27.44 11.07
C ALA A 15 -9.36 -27.94 10.88
N ALA A 16 -10.09 -27.42 9.88
CA ALA A 16 -11.43 -27.86 9.50
C ALA A 16 -11.46 -29.14 8.65
N SER A 17 -10.39 -29.42 7.89
CA SER A 17 -10.40 -30.40 6.80
C SER A 17 -9.95 -31.81 7.23
N GLY A 18 -9.41 -31.96 8.46
CA GLY A 18 -8.93 -33.24 9.01
C GLY A 18 -9.89 -33.87 10.02
N GLY A 19 -10.51 -34.99 9.65
CA GLY A 19 -11.45 -35.73 10.51
C GLY A 19 -10.85 -36.34 11.79
N VAL A 20 -11.69 -36.34 12.84
CA VAL A 20 -11.76 -37.22 14.03
C VAL A 20 -10.44 -37.86 14.51
N GLY A 21 -9.75 -37.19 15.44
CA GLY A 21 -8.62 -37.78 16.19
C GLY A 21 -8.23 -36.98 17.45
N ARG A 22 -8.65 -37.48 18.62
CA ARG A 22 -8.21 -37.20 20.01
C ARG A 22 -7.57 -35.82 20.35
N GLY A 23 -8.35 -34.99 21.05
CA GLY A 23 -7.97 -34.54 22.41
C GLY A 23 -7.17 -33.24 22.62
N GLY A 24 -7.06 -32.33 21.65
CA GLY A 24 -6.55 -30.96 21.86
C GLY A 24 -7.67 -29.90 21.76
N PRO A 25 -7.51 -28.68 22.30
CA PRO A 25 -8.49 -27.61 22.11
C PRO A 25 -8.71 -27.40 20.60
N ARG A 26 -9.95 -27.56 20.15
CA ARG A 26 -10.34 -27.38 18.75
C ARG A 26 -10.04 -25.93 18.37
N GLY A 27 -8.99 -25.71 17.57
CA GLY A 27 -8.75 -24.40 16.97
C GLY A 27 -9.95 -24.04 16.11
N ALA A 28 -10.64 -22.96 16.44
CA ALA A 28 -11.72 -22.46 15.61
C ALA A 28 -11.16 -22.01 14.26
N VAL A 29 -11.87 -22.35 13.18
CA VAL A 29 -11.56 -21.90 11.82
C VAL A 29 -11.69 -20.39 11.76
N ALA A 30 -10.62 -19.70 11.40
CA ALA A 30 -10.64 -18.24 11.27
C ALA A 30 -11.27 -17.85 9.94
N ARG A 31 -12.42 -17.17 9.97
CA ARG A 31 -13.11 -16.62 8.80
C ARG A 31 -12.50 -15.27 8.44
N PHE A 32 -11.97 -15.15 7.24
CA PHE A 32 -11.33 -13.93 6.78
C PHE A 32 -12.33 -13.05 6.01
N VAL A 33 -12.32 -11.75 6.31
CA VAL A 33 -13.07 -10.73 5.56
C VAL A 33 -12.11 -9.98 4.65
N ASN A 34 -12.38 -10.00 3.36
CA ASN A 34 -11.52 -9.42 2.34
C ASN A 34 -12.00 -8.03 1.91
N ARG A 35 -11.08 -7.28 1.29
CA ARG A 35 -11.44 -6.11 0.47
C ARG A 35 -11.82 -6.56 -0.94
N GLN A 36 -12.53 -5.70 -1.69
CA GLN A 36 -12.92 -5.99 -3.06
C GLN A 36 -11.73 -6.34 -3.95
N ALA A 37 -11.95 -7.28 -4.89
CA ALA A 37 -10.96 -7.66 -5.89
C ALA A 37 -10.49 -6.42 -6.68
N GLY A 38 -9.19 -6.32 -6.92
CA GLY A 38 -8.57 -5.17 -7.59
C GLY A 38 -8.32 -3.96 -6.68
N SER A 39 -8.74 -3.97 -5.40
CA SER A 39 -8.27 -2.97 -4.43
C SER A 39 -6.78 -3.15 -4.13
N GLY A 40 -6.08 -2.06 -3.80
CA GLY A 40 -4.66 -2.11 -3.42
C GLY A 40 -4.40 -3.09 -2.27
N THR A 41 -5.27 -3.09 -1.25
CA THR A 41 -5.20 -4.04 -0.12
C THR A 41 -5.34 -5.50 -0.55
N ARG A 42 -6.21 -5.80 -1.52
CA ARG A 42 -6.36 -7.17 -2.01
C ARG A 42 -5.15 -7.61 -2.83
N LEU A 43 -4.63 -6.75 -3.70
CA LEU A 43 -3.40 -7.01 -4.46
C LEU A 43 -2.21 -7.23 -3.53
N LEU A 44 -2.10 -6.43 -2.46
CA LEU A 44 -1.09 -6.56 -1.43
C LEU A 44 -1.20 -7.90 -0.70
N LEU A 45 -2.41 -8.29 -0.29
CA LEU A 45 -2.63 -9.59 0.37
C LEU A 45 -2.24 -10.76 -0.54
N ASP A 46 -2.71 -10.75 -1.78
CA ASP A 46 -2.39 -11.79 -2.77
C ASP A 46 -0.85 -11.90 -2.95
N HIS A 47 -0.16 -10.75 -3.05
CA HIS A 47 1.30 -10.70 -3.16
C HIS A 47 2.02 -11.27 -1.94
N LEU A 48 1.59 -10.91 -0.72
CA LEU A 48 2.19 -11.43 0.51
C LEU A 48 2.00 -12.94 0.66
N LEU A 49 0.84 -13.45 0.27
CA LEU A 49 0.57 -14.90 0.27
C LEU A 49 1.48 -15.62 -0.73
N GLU A 50 1.62 -15.07 -1.94
CA GLU A 50 2.52 -15.62 -2.97
C GLU A 50 3.97 -15.62 -2.49
N GLN A 51 4.46 -14.52 -1.91
CA GLN A 51 5.81 -14.43 -1.35
C GLN A 51 6.05 -15.43 -0.22
N ALA A 52 5.02 -15.73 0.57
CA ALA A 52 5.07 -16.71 1.64
C ALA A 52 4.86 -18.17 1.16
N GLY A 53 4.56 -18.38 -0.13
CA GLY A 53 4.22 -19.70 -0.68
C GLY A 53 2.91 -20.27 -0.11
N LEU A 54 1.98 -19.40 0.30
CA LEU A 54 0.69 -19.77 0.90
C LEU A 54 -0.42 -19.73 -0.15
N ASP A 55 -1.23 -20.78 -0.20
CA ASP A 55 -2.37 -20.83 -1.11
C ASP A 55 -3.59 -20.10 -0.49
N ALA A 56 -4.03 -19.03 -1.15
CA ALA A 56 -5.17 -18.25 -0.72
C ALA A 56 -6.49 -19.04 -0.66
N THR A 57 -6.61 -20.13 -1.44
CA THR A 57 -7.79 -21.02 -1.39
C THR A 57 -7.91 -21.77 -0.07
N GLN A 58 -6.83 -21.88 0.69
CA GLN A 58 -6.85 -22.45 2.03
C GLN A 58 -7.40 -21.48 3.09
N ILE A 59 -7.57 -20.20 2.78
CA ILE A 59 -8.11 -19.22 3.73
C ILE A 59 -9.64 -19.25 3.70
N CYS A 60 -10.25 -19.55 4.84
CA CYS A 60 -11.71 -19.59 4.95
C CYS A 60 -12.33 -18.21 4.68
N GLY A 61 -13.28 -18.11 3.75
CA GLY A 61 -13.98 -16.86 3.41
C GLY A 61 -13.25 -15.95 2.43
N TYR A 62 -12.12 -16.39 1.84
CA TYR A 62 -11.28 -15.56 0.97
C TYR A 62 -12.02 -14.91 -0.21
N GLN A 63 -13.00 -15.60 -0.79
CA GLN A 63 -13.80 -15.09 -1.92
C GLN A 63 -15.21 -14.63 -1.51
N ASP A 64 -15.71 -15.06 -0.35
CA ASP A 64 -17.12 -14.94 0.01
C ASP A 64 -17.45 -13.67 0.81
N GLN A 65 -16.53 -13.23 1.67
CA GLN A 65 -16.72 -12.06 2.52
C GLN A 65 -15.91 -10.89 1.99
N VAL A 66 -16.60 -9.91 1.41
CA VAL A 66 -15.97 -8.78 0.72
C VAL A 66 -16.57 -7.46 1.16
N GLU A 67 -15.71 -6.55 1.59
CA GLU A 67 -16.07 -5.20 2.01
C GLU A 67 -15.37 -4.12 1.17
N ASN A 68 -16.01 -2.97 1.05
CA ASN A 68 -15.60 -1.92 0.11
C ASN A 68 -14.75 -0.80 0.73
N SER A 69 -14.51 -0.83 2.04
CA SER A 69 -13.68 0.17 2.73
C SER A 69 -12.93 -0.43 3.93
N HIS A 70 -11.89 0.25 4.42
CA HIS A 70 -11.16 -0.17 5.63
C HIS A 70 -12.05 -0.12 6.88
N LEU A 71 -12.97 0.84 6.94
CA LEU A 71 -13.93 0.93 8.05
C LEU A 71 -14.95 -0.21 7.98
N ALA A 72 -15.43 -0.56 6.78
CA ALA A 72 -16.41 -1.63 6.61
C ALA A 72 -15.81 -3.00 6.98
N VAL A 73 -14.57 -3.28 6.56
CA VAL A 73 -13.91 -4.54 6.93
C VAL A 73 -13.64 -4.62 8.43
N ALA A 74 -13.25 -3.52 9.07
CA ALA A 74 -13.07 -3.46 10.52
C ALA A 74 -14.42 -3.65 11.26
N ALA A 75 -15.49 -3.02 10.79
CA ALA A 75 -16.83 -3.20 11.35
C ALA A 75 -17.33 -4.64 11.21
N ALA A 76 -17.05 -5.30 10.09
CA ALA A 76 -17.40 -6.71 9.86
C ALA A 76 -16.71 -7.63 10.88
N VAL A 77 -15.42 -7.41 11.16
CA VAL A 77 -14.71 -8.15 12.21
C VAL A 77 -15.25 -7.82 13.60
N ALA A 78 -15.46 -6.54 13.91
CA ALA A 78 -15.97 -6.11 15.21
C ALA A 78 -17.39 -6.62 15.51
N SER A 79 -18.21 -6.82 14.48
CA SER A 79 -19.55 -7.40 14.60
C SER A 79 -19.57 -8.93 14.64
N GLY A 80 -18.42 -9.59 14.43
CA GLY A 80 -18.30 -11.04 14.37
C GLY A 80 -18.75 -11.67 13.04
N ALA A 81 -18.97 -10.87 11.99
CA ALA A 81 -19.24 -11.37 10.64
C ALA A 81 -18.04 -12.17 10.10
N GLY A 82 -16.83 -11.77 10.48
CA GLY A 82 -15.61 -12.55 10.34
C GLY A 82 -14.67 -12.37 11.54
N ASP A 83 -13.54 -13.05 11.48
CA ASP A 83 -12.61 -13.22 12.60
C ASP A 83 -11.28 -12.48 12.39
N ALA A 84 -10.90 -12.22 11.14
CA ALA A 84 -9.71 -11.47 10.77
C ALA A 84 -9.90 -10.76 9.41
N ALA A 85 -9.13 -9.70 9.19
CA ALA A 85 -9.10 -8.95 7.94
C ALA A 85 -7.76 -8.24 7.74
N LEU A 86 -7.40 -7.93 6.49
CA LEU A 86 -6.29 -7.01 6.20
C LEU A 86 -6.83 -5.57 6.15
N GLY A 87 -6.21 -4.68 6.91
CA GLY A 87 -6.62 -3.28 7.00
C GLY A 87 -5.55 -2.40 7.65
N VAL A 88 -5.88 -1.12 7.81
CA VAL A 88 -5.00 -0.12 8.43
C VAL A 88 -5.20 -0.07 9.94
N GLU A 89 -4.14 0.24 10.69
CA GLU A 89 -4.19 0.27 12.15
C GLU A 89 -5.25 1.24 12.69
N ALA A 90 -5.34 2.44 12.11
CA ALA A 90 -6.33 3.45 12.52
C ALA A 90 -7.77 2.90 12.53
N ALA A 91 -8.15 2.10 11.54
CA ALA A 91 -9.47 1.49 11.48
C ALA A 91 -9.65 0.42 12.57
N ALA A 92 -8.65 -0.43 12.79
CA ALA A 92 -8.69 -1.42 13.86
C ALA A 92 -8.85 -0.76 15.25
N ARG A 93 -8.08 0.30 15.51
CA ARG A 93 -8.15 1.06 16.77
C ARG A 93 -9.51 1.73 16.97
N GLN A 94 -10.09 2.31 15.92
CA GLN A 94 -11.41 2.93 15.99
C GLN A 94 -12.51 1.94 16.41
N PHE A 95 -12.39 0.66 16.04
CA PHE A 95 -13.33 -0.40 16.42
C PHE A 95 -12.89 -1.21 17.66
N GLY A 96 -11.81 -0.82 18.34
CA GLY A 96 -11.30 -1.51 19.53
C GLY A 96 -10.78 -2.92 19.24
N LEU A 97 -10.33 -3.18 18.02
CA LEU A 97 -9.80 -4.47 17.59
C LEU A 97 -8.31 -4.61 17.91
N ASP A 98 -7.87 -5.86 18.10
CA ASP A 98 -6.45 -6.20 18.09
C ASP A 98 -5.86 -5.92 16.69
N PHE A 99 -4.64 -5.42 16.65
CA PHE A 99 -3.92 -5.13 15.41
C PHE A 99 -2.57 -5.85 15.40
N LEU A 100 -2.30 -6.57 14.31
CA LEU A 100 -1.03 -7.24 14.05
C LEU A 100 -0.34 -6.54 12.87
N PRO A 101 0.75 -5.79 13.10
CA PRO A 101 1.50 -5.15 12.03
C PRO A 101 2.11 -6.19 11.09
N LEU A 102 1.87 -6.06 9.79
CA LEU A 102 2.45 -6.95 8.76
C LEU A 102 3.52 -6.23 7.92
N LEU A 103 3.27 -4.96 7.58
CA LEU A 103 4.17 -4.11 6.79
C LEU A 103 3.78 -2.65 6.94
N ASP A 104 4.72 -1.77 6.58
CA ASP A 104 4.48 -0.34 6.39
C ASP A 104 4.23 -0.04 4.91
N GLU A 105 3.23 0.79 4.61
CA GLU A 105 2.90 1.20 3.24
C GLU A 105 3.25 2.68 3.05
N ASP A 106 4.10 2.97 2.06
CA ASP A 106 4.49 4.35 1.72
C ASP A 106 3.44 5.01 0.80
N TYR A 107 2.94 6.17 1.23
CA TYR A 107 2.01 6.98 0.45
C TYR A 107 2.74 8.07 -0.32
N HIS A 108 2.63 8.05 -1.66
CA HIS A 108 3.23 9.05 -2.53
C HIS A 108 2.18 9.88 -3.27
N LEU A 109 2.42 11.18 -3.37
CA LEU A 109 1.68 12.08 -4.24
C LEU A 109 2.46 12.23 -5.55
N VAL A 110 1.85 11.84 -6.67
CA VAL A 110 2.50 11.83 -7.98
C VAL A 110 2.01 13.00 -8.83
N CYS A 111 2.93 13.77 -9.39
CA CYS A 111 2.63 14.82 -10.36
C CYS A 111 3.71 14.89 -11.45
N LEU A 112 3.39 15.61 -12.54
CA LEU A 112 4.39 15.95 -13.56
C LEU A 112 5.41 16.95 -12.99
N LYS A 113 6.61 16.99 -13.59
CA LYS A 113 7.70 17.87 -13.16
C LYS A 113 7.29 19.33 -13.16
N ASP A 114 6.60 19.79 -14.19
CA ASP A 114 6.21 21.20 -14.33
C ASP A 114 5.19 21.61 -13.27
N ALA A 115 4.39 20.66 -12.78
CA ALA A 115 3.46 20.90 -11.69
C ALA A 115 4.16 21.17 -10.35
N LEU A 116 5.45 20.80 -10.19
CA LEU A 116 6.20 21.07 -8.95
C LEU A 116 6.39 22.56 -8.67
N ALA A 117 6.40 23.39 -9.72
CA ALA A 117 6.47 24.84 -9.60
C ALA A 117 5.10 25.49 -9.39
N HIS A 118 4.01 24.72 -9.52
CA HIS A 118 2.67 25.26 -9.35
C HIS A 118 2.45 25.73 -7.91
N PRO A 119 1.91 26.94 -7.67
CA PRO A 119 1.75 27.51 -6.32
C PRO A 119 1.02 26.59 -5.33
N ALA A 120 -0.02 25.87 -5.79
CA ALA A 120 -0.74 24.93 -4.95
C ALA A 120 0.12 23.73 -4.50
N VAL A 121 1.00 23.22 -5.38
CA VAL A 121 1.89 22.09 -5.06
C VAL A 121 3.01 22.54 -4.12
N LEU A 122 3.56 23.74 -4.36
CA LEU A 122 4.52 24.36 -3.43
C LEU A 122 3.92 24.49 -2.03
N ARG A 123 2.69 25.04 -1.94
CA ARG A 123 2.01 25.23 -0.66
C ARG A 123 1.72 23.92 0.05
N LEU A 124 1.27 22.90 -0.68
CA LEU A 124 1.07 21.56 -0.13
C LEU A 124 2.38 20.99 0.41
N ARG A 125 3.47 21.12 -0.35
CA ARG A 125 4.79 20.61 0.04
C ARG A 125 5.32 21.30 1.29
N GLU A 126 5.16 22.62 1.39
CA GLU A 126 5.48 23.39 2.60
C GLU A 126 4.70 22.90 3.82
N GLN A 127 3.40 22.60 3.66
CA GLN A 127 2.60 22.05 4.75
C GLN A 127 3.05 20.65 5.16
N LEU A 128 3.33 19.77 4.21
CA LEU A 128 3.81 18.41 4.51
C LEU A 128 5.22 18.40 5.14
N ALA A 129 6.03 19.43 4.87
CA ALA A 129 7.35 19.62 5.46
C ALA A 129 7.32 20.39 6.79
N SER A 130 6.15 20.85 7.23
CA SER A 130 6.02 21.71 8.41
C SER A 130 6.07 20.90 9.71
N PRO A 131 6.51 21.49 10.84
CA PRO A 131 6.53 20.79 12.12
C PRO A 131 5.14 20.45 12.65
N GLU A 132 4.09 21.12 12.18
CA GLU A 132 2.70 20.82 12.52
C GLU A 132 2.21 19.50 11.90
N TRP A 133 2.81 19.06 10.78
CA TRP A 133 2.40 17.84 10.09
C TRP A 133 2.65 16.56 10.91
N PRO A 134 3.86 16.31 11.45
CA PRO A 134 4.08 15.20 12.38
C PRO A 134 3.18 15.26 13.62
N ALA A 135 2.88 16.46 14.13
CA ALA A 135 2.00 16.62 15.28
C ALA A 135 0.56 16.19 14.96
N LEU A 136 0.07 16.51 13.76
CA LEU A 136 -1.24 16.06 13.28
C LEU A 136 -1.28 14.53 13.09
N LEU A 137 -0.20 13.93 12.58
CA LEU A 137 -0.13 12.48 12.40
C LEU A 137 0.04 11.70 13.71
N ALA A 138 0.57 12.33 14.77
CA ALA A 138 0.74 11.68 16.07
C ALA A 138 -0.60 11.20 16.68
N ASP A 139 -1.71 11.83 16.31
CA ASP A 139 -3.06 11.47 16.72
C ASP A 139 -3.69 10.35 15.85
N LEU A 140 -2.99 9.90 14.80
CA LEU A 140 -3.45 8.85 13.89
C LEU A 140 -2.62 7.56 14.07
N PRO A 141 -3.17 6.53 14.75
CA PRO A 141 -2.48 5.27 14.96
C PRO A 141 -2.05 4.61 13.63
N GLY A 142 -0.81 4.19 13.56
CA GLY A 142 -0.22 3.54 12.38
C GLY A 142 0.22 4.49 11.26
N TYR A 143 0.18 5.80 11.47
CA TYR A 143 0.70 6.78 10.51
C TYR A 143 2.00 7.41 11.01
N ALA A 144 2.92 7.66 10.08
CA ALA A 144 4.19 8.33 10.34
C ALA A 144 4.50 9.36 9.23
N ALA A 145 5.14 10.47 9.60
CA ALA A 145 5.51 11.55 8.68
C ALA A 145 6.81 11.25 7.88
N SER A 146 7.05 9.99 7.53
CA SER A 146 8.30 9.57 6.87
C SER A 146 8.49 10.31 5.54
N HIS A 147 9.60 11.04 5.41
CA HIS A 147 9.98 11.78 4.19
C HIS A 147 8.91 12.77 3.66
N SER A 148 7.96 13.20 4.50
CA SER A 148 6.87 14.10 4.09
C SER A 148 7.40 15.43 3.55
N GLY A 149 6.80 15.91 2.46
CA GLY A 149 7.20 17.15 1.80
C GLY A 149 8.49 17.04 0.96
N GLN A 150 9.12 15.88 0.86
CA GLN A 150 10.27 15.67 -0.03
C GLN A 150 9.82 15.39 -1.46
N VAL A 151 10.60 15.87 -2.44
CA VAL A 151 10.42 15.52 -3.84
C VAL A 151 11.35 14.36 -4.18
N LEU A 152 10.77 13.28 -4.69
CA LEU A 152 11.49 12.09 -5.14
C LEU A 152 11.22 11.87 -6.63
N SER A 153 12.23 11.38 -7.36
CA SER A 153 11.99 10.88 -8.71
C SER A 153 11.27 9.53 -8.64
N LEU A 154 10.37 9.27 -9.60
CA LEU A 154 9.61 8.01 -9.64
C LEU A 154 10.52 6.78 -9.75
N ILE A 155 11.62 6.88 -10.49
CA ILE A 155 12.60 5.78 -10.62
C ILE A 155 13.26 5.47 -9.26
N ARG A 156 13.49 6.49 -8.43
CA ARG A 156 14.07 6.30 -7.10
C ARG A 156 13.05 5.73 -6.11
N ALA A 157 11.81 6.23 -6.14
CA ALA A 157 10.75 5.79 -5.24
C ALA A 157 10.23 4.39 -5.62
N LEU A 158 10.15 4.09 -6.92
CA LEU A 158 9.57 2.86 -7.47
C LEU A 158 10.57 2.23 -8.47
N PRO A 159 11.66 1.61 -7.99
CA PRO A 159 12.72 1.09 -8.86
C PRO A 159 12.26 -0.06 -9.78
N TRP A 160 11.15 -0.70 -9.44
CA TRP A 160 10.50 -1.74 -10.24
C TRP A 160 9.59 -1.16 -11.35
N TRP A 161 9.27 0.14 -11.30
CA TRP A 161 8.37 0.77 -12.24
C TRP A 161 9.13 1.34 -13.44
N SER A 162 8.65 1.02 -14.65
CA SER A 162 9.18 1.56 -15.90
C SER A 162 8.06 2.23 -16.70
N PHE A 163 8.20 3.53 -16.93
CA PHE A 163 7.25 4.28 -17.76
C PHE A 163 7.42 3.86 -19.22
N ARG A 164 6.37 3.28 -19.80
CA ARG A 164 6.30 3.08 -21.26
C ARG A 164 5.81 4.39 -21.87
N LEU A 165 6.68 5.09 -22.60
CA LEU A 165 6.32 6.25 -23.40
C LEU A 165 5.09 5.92 -24.27
N PRO A 166 4.11 6.84 -24.40
CA PRO A 166 3.06 6.71 -25.39
C PRO A 166 3.68 6.47 -26.76
N LYS A 167 3.10 5.55 -27.55
CA LYS A 167 3.54 5.32 -28.93
C LYS A 167 3.49 6.66 -29.66
N PRO A 168 4.60 7.13 -30.30
CA PRO A 168 4.53 8.34 -31.11
C PRO A 168 3.43 8.13 -32.15
N VAL A 169 2.46 9.05 -32.16
CA VAL A 169 1.39 9.06 -33.15
C VAL A 169 2.10 9.18 -34.50
N GLY A 170 2.02 8.12 -35.30
CA GLY A 170 2.73 8.04 -36.57
C GLY A 170 2.38 9.22 -37.47
N LEU A 171 3.41 9.77 -38.12
CA LEU A 171 3.35 10.80 -39.16
C LEU A 171 2.35 10.41 -40.27
N ASN A 172 1.07 10.71 -40.09
CA ASN A 172 0.03 10.73 -41.13
C ASN A 172 -1.28 11.32 -40.59
N SER A 173 -1.21 12.45 -39.89
CA SER A 173 -2.36 13.33 -39.67
C SER A 173 -2.01 14.73 -40.17
N PRO A 174 -2.78 15.31 -41.10
CA PRO A 174 -2.48 16.62 -41.64
C PRO A 174 -2.93 17.71 -40.67
N ALA A 175 -2.16 18.79 -40.65
CA ALA A 175 -2.36 20.04 -39.93
C ALA A 175 -2.09 19.99 -38.41
N LEU A 176 -0.93 20.52 -38.04
CA LEU A 176 -0.82 21.84 -37.40
C LEU A 176 0.61 22.33 -37.61
N GLU A 177 0.78 23.15 -38.65
CA GLU A 177 1.95 24.02 -38.82
C GLU A 177 1.86 25.14 -37.78
N ASP A 178 2.59 25.00 -36.68
CA ASP A 178 3.23 26.11 -35.99
C ASP A 178 4.39 25.54 -35.15
N ALA A 179 5.49 25.24 -35.84
CA ALA A 179 6.72 24.74 -35.23
C ALA A 179 7.54 25.94 -34.73
N GLY A 180 7.25 26.35 -33.50
CA GLY A 180 8.18 27.13 -32.67
C GLY A 180 8.84 26.21 -31.65
N ASP A 181 10.03 25.73 -32.02
CA ASP A 181 11.11 25.22 -31.15
C ASP A 181 10.69 24.43 -29.89
N LEU A 182 10.40 23.14 -30.09
CA LEU A 182 10.44 22.14 -29.02
C LEU A 182 11.86 21.55 -28.94
N GLU A 183 12.76 22.29 -28.29
CA GLU A 183 14.03 21.71 -27.83
C GLU A 183 13.78 20.96 -26.51
N ASP A 184 14.00 19.66 -26.56
CA ASP A 184 14.44 18.78 -25.46
C ASP A 184 13.61 18.80 -24.15
N ASP A 185 12.47 18.10 -24.16
CA ASP A 185 11.78 17.62 -22.94
C ASP A 185 12.54 16.43 -22.32
N GLU A 186 13.74 16.75 -21.88
CA GLU A 186 14.60 15.94 -21.04
C GLU A 186 14.11 16.07 -19.59
N ALA A 187 13.45 15.02 -19.10
CA ALA A 187 13.20 14.84 -17.68
C ALA A 187 14.52 14.52 -16.95
N PHE A 188 15.38 15.52 -16.78
CA PHE A 188 16.57 15.44 -15.95
C PHE A 188 16.54 16.50 -14.84
N ALA A 189 16.92 16.07 -13.65
CA ALA A 189 17.32 16.94 -12.55
C ALA A 189 18.82 17.21 -12.68
N THR A 190 19.21 18.46 -12.45
CA THR A 190 20.57 18.93 -12.58
C THR A 190 21.51 18.41 -11.48
N GLN A 191 22.64 17.88 -11.98
CA GLN A 191 24.03 17.77 -11.47
C GLN A 191 24.47 16.66 -10.47
N ASP A 192 25.44 15.88 -10.98
CA ASP A 192 26.41 14.89 -10.44
C ASP A 192 27.77 15.60 -10.10
N PRO A 193 28.89 15.03 -9.55
CA PRO A 193 29.19 13.77 -8.83
C PRO A 193 29.99 13.93 -7.50
N LEU A 194 30.19 12.81 -6.77
CA LEU A 194 31.19 12.56 -5.72
C LEU A 194 31.05 13.27 -4.34
N ALA A 195 30.63 12.49 -3.33
CA ALA A 195 31.22 12.57 -1.99
C ALA A 195 31.07 11.21 -1.26
N PRO A 196 32.16 10.55 -0.82
CA PRO A 196 32.06 9.36 -0.01
C PRO A 196 31.64 9.77 1.41
N GLN A 197 30.41 9.42 1.81
CA GLN A 197 30.05 9.52 3.22
C GLN A 197 30.62 8.30 3.94
N ARG A 198 31.62 8.60 4.76
CA ARG A 198 32.40 7.69 5.60
C ARG A 198 31.47 6.82 6.45
N LEU A 199 31.68 5.52 6.37
CA LEU A 199 31.47 4.64 7.52
C LEU A 199 32.52 4.98 8.58
N SER A 200 32.09 5.24 9.81
CA SER A 200 32.73 4.76 11.06
C SER A 200 32.09 5.41 12.30
N PRO A 201 32.18 4.80 13.49
CA PRO A 201 32.36 3.36 13.78
C PRO A 201 31.08 2.69 14.28
#